data_AF-A0A510JQ41-F1
#
_entry.id   AF-A0A510JQ41-F1
#
_cell.length_a   1.000
_cell.length_b   1.000
_cell.length_c   1.000
_cell.angle_alpha   90.00
_cell.angle_beta   90.00
_cell.angle_gamma   90.00
#
_symmetry.space_group_name_H-M   'P 1'
#
loop_
_entity.id
_entity.type
_entity.pdbx_description
1 polymer ?
#
loop_
_entity_poly.entity_id
_entity_poly.type
_entity_poly.pdbx_seq_one_letter_code
_entity_poly.pdbx_strand_id
1 'polypeptide(L)'
;MKKLTLTVLHKLPNRVRFKVSHEIIDTKKFFETIKVGAKSTALRYNRTINTLLITFEPEEITIDEVIYRTATALSVEHGMTSVKLVEDFEEKSIDSLSVYSGAAILLSFLYGLGKSKIEKLQLDINNFTAGLTTAAIMEHAYMETRRKGFFDIEILPALYLLKSYMANRSVVAIALMWLTTFGRHLVLNNFSNKEVRIYRLKSDNGKFHYVVDVKDDNSIENLSDLIDHIFFSNRAGNESDDKYIALK
;
A
#
# COMPACT_ATOMS: atom_id res chain seq x y z
N MET A 1 -13.70 11.40 5.69
CA MET A 1 -14.54 10.35 6.30
C MET A 1 -13.68 9.09 6.47
N LYS A 2 -13.76 8.39 7.60
CA LYS A 2 -12.90 7.24 7.88
C LYS A 2 -13.34 6.07 6.99
N LYS A 3 -12.55 5.73 5.96
CA LYS A 3 -12.83 4.59 5.07
C LYS A 3 -12.55 3.28 5.84
N LEU A 4 -13.33 2.23 5.55
CA LEU A 4 -12.98 0.87 5.98
C LEU A 4 -11.82 0.36 5.13
N THR A 5 -11.06 -0.62 5.60
CA THR A 5 -9.94 -1.18 4.85
C THR A 5 -10.02 -2.70 4.90
N LEU A 6 -9.97 -3.31 3.72
CA LEU A 6 -9.89 -4.75 3.53
C LEU A 6 -8.58 -5.04 2.79
N THR A 7 -7.61 -5.62 3.47
CA THR A 7 -6.30 -5.94 2.89
C THR A 7 -6.25 -7.41 2.54
N VAL A 8 -5.97 -7.75 1.29
CA VAL A 8 -5.77 -9.13 0.87
C VAL A 8 -4.36 -9.58 1.26
N LEU A 9 -4.27 -10.42 2.28
CA LEU A 9 -2.98 -10.92 2.79
C LEU A 9 -2.42 -12.05 1.93
N HIS A 10 -3.28 -12.90 1.36
CA HIS A 10 -2.86 -14.04 0.57
C HIS A 10 -3.97 -14.48 -0.38
N LYS A 11 -3.62 -14.76 -1.65
CA LYS A 11 -4.53 -15.31 -2.67
C LYS A 11 -4.07 -16.71 -3.08
N LEU A 12 -4.96 -17.68 -3.02
CA LEU A 12 -4.80 -19.02 -3.61
C LEU A 12 -6.07 -19.38 -4.36
N PRO A 13 -6.00 -20.33 -5.31
CA PRO A 13 -7.15 -20.69 -6.14
C PRO A 13 -8.44 -20.93 -5.34
N ASN A 14 -8.35 -21.62 -4.20
CA ASN A 14 -9.48 -22.05 -3.36
C ASN A 14 -9.59 -21.33 -2.01
N ARG A 15 -8.72 -20.35 -1.72
CA ARG A 15 -8.76 -19.64 -0.44
C ARG A 15 -8.15 -18.25 -0.52
N VAL A 16 -8.77 -17.31 0.19
CA VAL A 16 -8.25 -15.95 0.33
C VAL A 16 -8.22 -15.59 1.80
N ARG A 17 -7.11 -14.99 2.23
CA ARG A 17 -6.95 -14.46 3.58
C ARG A 17 -6.96 -12.94 3.54
N PHE A 18 -7.70 -12.35 4.46
CA PHE A 18 -7.85 -10.90 4.60
C PHE A 18 -7.44 -10.42 5.99
N LYS A 19 -7.02 -9.16 6.07
CA LYS A 19 -7.01 -8.36 7.28
C LYS A 19 -8.13 -7.33 7.18
N VAL A 20 -8.96 -7.22 8.22
CA VAL A 20 -10.06 -6.24 8.28
C VAL A 20 -9.68 -5.11 9.24
N SER A 21 -9.98 -3.86 8.88
CA SER A 21 -9.64 -2.73 9.75
C SER A 21 -10.56 -2.58 10.96
N HIS A 22 -11.78 -3.12 10.87
CA HIS A 22 -12.78 -3.08 11.94
C HIS A 22 -13.25 -4.50 12.26
N GLU A 23 -13.67 -4.67 13.51
CA GLU A 23 -14.13 -5.97 14.00
C GLU A 23 -15.46 -6.35 13.36
N ILE A 24 -15.57 -7.60 12.89
CA ILE A 24 -16.83 -8.19 12.45
C ILE A 24 -17.68 -8.50 13.69
N ILE A 25 -18.84 -7.83 13.81
CA ILE A 25 -19.71 -7.88 14.99
C ILE A 25 -20.62 -9.12 14.91
N ASP A 26 -21.22 -9.36 13.75
CA ASP A 26 -22.12 -10.48 13.47
C ASP A 26 -21.52 -11.40 12.39
N THR A 27 -20.66 -12.31 12.85
CA THR A 27 -20.00 -13.30 12.00
C THR A 27 -20.97 -14.18 11.21
N LYS A 28 -22.20 -14.44 11.71
CA LYS A 28 -23.18 -15.27 11.01
C LYS A 28 -23.76 -14.53 9.82
N LYS A 29 -24.26 -13.31 10.04
CA LYS A 29 -24.83 -12.48 8.97
C LYS A 29 -23.78 -12.08 7.94
N PHE A 30 -22.55 -11.81 8.40
CA PHE A 30 -21.41 -11.55 7.52
C PHE A 30 -21.13 -12.74 6.61
N PHE A 31 -21.11 -13.96 7.16
CA PHE A 31 -20.91 -15.18 6.39
C PHE A 31 -22.05 -15.46 5.41
N GLU A 32 -23.31 -15.25 5.80
CA GLU A 32 -24.47 -15.41 4.91
C GLU A 32 -24.39 -14.52 3.68
N THR A 33 -23.89 -13.28 3.85
CA THR A 33 -23.70 -12.32 2.74
C THR A 33 -22.63 -12.80 1.75
N ILE A 34 -21.59 -13.48 2.23
CA ILE A 34 -20.53 -14.01 1.36
C ILE A 34 -20.98 -15.28 0.64
N LYS A 35 -21.71 -16.15 1.35
CA LYS A 35 -22.06 -17.51 0.90
C LYS A 35 -23.09 -17.54 -0.25
N VAL A 36 -23.78 -16.45 -0.59
CA VAL A 36 -24.94 -16.46 -1.50
C VAL A 36 -24.70 -17.24 -2.81
N GLY A 37 -25.31 -18.41 -2.97
CA GLY A 37 -25.13 -19.24 -4.18
C GLY A 37 -23.87 -20.14 -4.21
N ALA A 38 -22.94 -20.00 -3.26
CA ALA A 38 -21.74 -20.84 -3.11
C ALA A 38 -21.91 -21.78 -1.91
N LYS A 39 -22.24 -23.04 -2.17
CA LYS A 39 -22.54 -24.04 -1.14
C LYS A 39 -21.29 -24.46 -0.37
N SER A 40 -20.16 -24.53 -1.07
CA SER A 40 -18.89 -25.05 -0.59
C SER A 40 -17.97 -23.94 -0.07
N THR A 41 -18.53 -23.00 0.70
CA THR A 41 -17.79 -21.89 1.32
C THR A 41 -17.68 -22.10 2.83
N ALA A 42 -16.52 -21.85 3.41
CA ALA A 42 -16.32 -21.80 4.85
C ALA A 42 -15.55 -20.55 5.26
N LEU A 43 -15.85 -20.04 6.45
CA LEU A 43 -15.32 -18.80 7.00
C LEU A 43 -14.71 -19.06 8.37
N ARG A 44 -13.48 -18.59 8.55
CA ARG A 44 -12.80 -18.57 9.84
C ARG A 44 -12.34 -17.16 10.16
N TYR A 45 -12.94 -16.58 11.19
CA TYR A 45 -12.57 -15.26 11.68
C TYR A 45 -11.73 -15.38 12.95
N ASN A 46 -10.65 -14.61 13.03
CA ASN A 46 -9.84 -14.45 14.23
C ASN A 46 -9.95 -13.00 14.72
N ARG A 47 -10.67 -12.83 15.84
CA ARG A 47 -10.95 -11.55 16.48
C ARG A 47 -9.71 -10.89 17.12
N THR A 48 -8.72 -11.68 17.54
CA THR A 48 -7.52 -11.12 18.21
C THR A 48 -6.64 -10.33 17.25
N ILE A 49 -6.54 -10.78 16.00
CA ILE A 49 -5.69 -10.16 14.97
C ILE A 49 -6.51 -9.58 13.81
N ASN A 50 -7.84 -9.56 13.91
CA ASN A 50 -8.77 -9.11 12.88
C ASN A 50 -8.44 -9.68 11.49
N THR A 51 -8.27 -11.00 11.42
CA THR A 51 -8.03 -11.69 10.16
C THR A 51 -9.17 -12.64 9.81
N LEU A 52 -9.47 -12.71 8.53
CA LEU A 52 -10.52 -13.51 7.96
C LEU A 52 -9.91 -14.48 6.95
N LEU A 53 -10.25 -15.77 7.05
CA LEU A 53 -9.91 -16.76 6.05
C LEU A 53 -11.21 -17.28 5.44
N ILE A 54 -11.32 -17.19 4.12
CA ILE A 54 -12.43 -17.74 3.36
C ILE A 54 -11.86 -18.85 2.48
N THR A 55 -12.43 -20.03 2.58
CA THR A 55 -12.17 -21.18 1.69
C THR A 55 -13.42 -21.44 0.86
N PHE A 56 -13.24 -21.70 -0.42
CA PHE A 56 -14.33 -21.86 -1.38
C PHE A 56 -13.94 -22.80 -2.52
N GLU A 57 -14.92 -23.31 -3.24
CA GLU A 57 -14.72 -24.09 -4.46
C GLU A 57 -14.59 -23.14 -5.66
N PRO A 58 -13.47 -23.14 -6.41
CA PRO A 58 -13.27 -22.21 -7.53
C PRO A 58 -14.25 -22.41 -8.69
N GLU A 59 -14.87 -23.59 -8.77
CA GLU A 59 -15.94 -23.88 -9.75
C GLU A 59 -17.27 -23.21 -9.39
N GLU A 60 -17.51 -22.90 -8.11
CA GLU A 60 -18.75 -22.25 -7.64
C GLU A 60 -18.62 -20.72 -7.60
N ILE A 61 -17.47 -20.20 -7.19
CA ILE A 61 -17.24 -18.78 -6.99
C ILE A 61 -15.79 -18.40 -7.29
N THR A 62 -15.61 -17.29 -8.00
CA THR A 62 -14.27 -16.81 -8.38
C THR A 62 -13.58 -16.06 -7.22
N ILE A 63 -12.25 -15.96 -7.26
CA ILE A 63 -11.46 -15.20 -6.26
C ILE A 63 -11.96 -13.76 -6.14
N ASP A 64 -12.13 -13.08 -7.28
CA ASP A 64 -12.54 -11.67 -7.31
C ASP A 64 -13.94 -11.49 -6.72
N GLU A 65 -14.86 -12.39 -7.02
CA GLU A 65 -16.20 -12.37 -6.45
C GLU A 65 -16.18 -12.56 -4.93
N VAL A 66 -15.34 -13.46 -4.40
CA VAL A 66 -15.14 -13.62 -2.94
C VAL A 66 -14.62 -12.33 -2.33
N ILE A 67 -13.66 -11.66 -2.97
CA ILE A 67 -13.10 -10.39 -2.50
C ILE A 67 -14.18 -9.30 -2.45
N TYR A 68 -14.96 -9.12 -3.52
CA TYR A 68 -16.00 -8.10 -3.59
C TYR A 68 -17.18 -8.36 -2.65
N ARG A 69 -17.59 -9.62 -2.47
CA ARG A 69 -18.62 -9.98 -1.49
C ARG A 69 -18.15 -9.76 -0.06
N THR A 70 -16.87 -10.00 0.21
CA THR A 70 -16.27 -9.72 1.53
C THR A 70 -16.23 -8.22 1.81
N ALA A 71 -15.83 -7.40 0.83
CA ALA A 71 -15.90 -5.95 0.93
C ALA A 71 -17.34 -5.46 1.13
N THR A 72 -18.30 -6.08 0.42
CA THR A 72 -19.72 -5.76 0.55
C THR A 72 -20.26 -6.08 1.94
N ALA A 73 -19.96 -7.27 2.47
CA ALA A 73 -20.37 -7.67 3.81
C ALA A 73 -19.83 -6.70 4.87
N LEU A 74 -18.56 -6.29 4.75
CA LEU A 74 -17.92 -5.32 5.64
C LEU A 74 -18.57 -3.94 5.55
N SER A 75 -18.86 -3.46 4.34
CA SER A 75 -19.53 -2.18 4.13
C SER A 75 -20.94 -2.17 4.73
N VAL A 76 -21.74 -3.21 4.46
CA VAL A 76 -23.13 -3.32 4.92
C VAL A 76 -23.22 -3.38 6.44
N GLU A 77 -22.33 -4.14 7.08
CA GLU A 77 -22.28 -4.25 8.54
C GLU A 77 -21.97 -2.91 9.22
N HIS A 78 -21.16 -2.07 8.56
CA HIS A 78 -20.76 -0.75 9.04
C HIS A 78 -21.49 0.39 8.32
N GLY A 79 -22.78 0.20 8.02
CA GLY A 79 -23.66 1.29 7.58
C GLY A 79 -23.42 1.81 6.17
N MET A 80 -23.03 0.94 5.23
CA MET A 80 -22.72 1.27 3.83
C MET A 80 -21.49 2.19 3.68
N THR A 81 -20.54 2.13 4.61
CA THR A 81 -19.29 2.90 4.52
C THR A 81 -18.41 2.33 3.40
N SER A 82 -17.74 3.19 2.63
CA SER A 82 -16.85 2.72 1.55
C SER A 82 -15.66 1.92 2.08
N VAL A 83 -15.22 0.95 1.29
CA VAL A 83 -14.15 0.02 1.65
C VAL A 83 -12.97 0.27 0.70
N LYS A 84 -11.82 0.65 1.25
CA LYS A 84 -10.54 0.62 0.56
C LYS A 84 -10.07 -0.83 0.50
N LEU A 85 -10.08 -1.41 -0.70
CA LEU A 85 -9.55 -2.73 -0.99
C LEU A 85 -8.09 -2.59 -1.38
N VAL A 86 -7.21 -3.23 -0.61
CA VAL A 86 -5.78 -3.30 -0.89
C VAL A 86 -5.49 -4.69 -1.42
N GLU A 87 -5.38 -4.80 -2.74
CA GLU A 87 -4.99 -6.04 -3.43
C GLU A 87 -3.47 -6.04 -3.63
N ASP A 88 -2.85 -7.18 -3.33
CA ASP A 88 -1.40 -7.41 -3.29
C ASP A 88 -0.66 -6.93 -2.04
N PHE A 89 0.41 -7.66 -1.74
CA PHE A 89 1.26 -7.43 -0.58
C PHE A 89 1.75 -5.99 -0.59
N GLU A 90 1.69 -5.31 0.56
CA GLU A 90 2.32 -4.00 0.72
C GLU A 90 3.81 -4.08 0.31
N GLU A 91 4.12 -3.69 -0.93
CA GLU A 91 5.50 -3.42 -1.33
C GLU A 91 5.85 -2.07 -0.70
N LYS A 92 6.28 -2.16 0.57
CA LYS A 92 6.53 -1.06 1.51
C LYS A 92 6.65 0.32 0.85
N SER A 93 5.76 1.22 1.27
CA SER A 93 6.03 2.65 1.23
C SER A 93 7.40 2.95 1.82
N ILE A 94 8.08 3.97 1.30
CA ILE A 94 9.34 4.46 1.87
C ILE A 94 9.21 4.62 3.40
N ASP A 95 10.13 4.01 4.13
CA ASP A 95 10.17 4.10 5.58
C ASP A 95 10.42 5.54 6.05
N SER A 96 9.90 5.90 7.23
CA SER A 96 10.03 7.25 7.80
C SER A 96 11.48 7.76 7.84
N LEU A 97 12.46 6.90 8.16
CA LEU A 97 13.87 7.28 8.24
C LEU A 97 14.46 7.53 6.84
N SER A 98 13.97 6.80 5.84
CA SER A 98 14.28 7.07 4.44
C SER A 98 13.67 8.40 3.95
N VAL A 99 12.45 8.75 4.35
CA VAL A 99 11.86 10.08 4.06
C VAL A 99 12.72 11.20 4.68
N TYR A 100 13.11 11.06 5.95
CA TYR A 100 13.92 12.07 6.62
C TYR A 100 15.31 12.23 5.99
N SER A 101 15.94 11.13 5.57
CA SER A 101 17.21 11.21 4.85
C SER A 101 17.06 11.90 3.48
N GLY A 102 15.99 11.61 2.74
CA GLY A 102 15.67 12.32 1.49
C GLY A 102 15.49 13.83 1.70
N ALA A 103 14.76 14.23 2.75
CA ALA A 103 14.59 15.64 3.11
C ALA A 103 15.91 16.31 3.51
N ALA A 104 16.78 15.62 4.25
CA ALA A 104 18.11 16.12 4.61
C ALA A 104 19.01 16.32 3.37
N ILE A 105 18.94 15.40 2.39
CA ILE A 105 19.65 15.53 1.10
C ILE A 105 19.17 16.77 0.35
N LEU A 106 17.86 16.99 0.28
CA LEU A 106 17.27 18.17 -0.35
C LEU A 106 17.76 19.46 0.34
N LEU A 107 17.71 19.52 1.67
CA LEU A 107 18.18 20.67 2.45
C LEU A 107 19.68 20.93 2.21
N SER A 108 20.50 19.88 2.22
CA SER A 108 21.93 19.96 1.95
C SER A 108 22.23 20.49 0.54
N PHE A 109 21.48 20.01 -0.45
CA PHE A 109 21.57 20.46 -1.83
C PHE A 109 21.16 21.93 -1.99
N LEU A 110 20.01 22.31 -1.45
CA LEU A 110 19.51 23.70 -1.51
C LEU A 110 20.44 24.68 -0.79
N TYR A 111 20.95 24.31 0.39
CA TYR A 111 21.94 25.12 1.10
C TYR A 111 23.22 25.32 0.26
N GLY A 112 23.62 24.29 -0.48
CA GLY A 112 24.77 24.32 -1.39
C GLY A 112 24.62 25.27 -2.58
N LEU A 113 23.39 25.63 -2.96
CA LEU A 113 23.07 26.59 -4.03
C LEU A 113 22.99 28.05 -3.53
N GLY A 114 23.00 28.26 -2.22
CA GLY A 114 22.88 29.59 -1.60
C GLY A 114 24.09 30.48 -1.87
N LYS A 115 23.85 31.79 -2.09
CA LYS A 115 24.91 32.78 -2.34
C LYS A 115 25.82 33.05 -1.12
N SER A 116 25.33 32.82 0.10
CA SER A 116 26.05 33.07 1.36
C SER A 116 26.40 31.76 2.07
N LYS A 117 27.16 30.90 1.39
CA LYS A 117 27.52 29.58 1.87
C LYS A 117 28.64 29.65 2.91
N ILE A 118 28.43 29.02 4.06
CA ILE A 118 29.46 28.80 5.07
C ILE A 118 29.99 27.38 4.86
N GLU A 119 31.25 27.23 4.48
CA GLU A 119 31.84 25.92 4.14
C GLU A 119 31.76 24.90 5.27
N LYS A 120 32.06 25.34 6.51
CA LYS A 120 31.97 24.48 7.70
C LYS A 120 30.54 23.99 7.92
N LEU A 121 29.54 24.88 7.79
CA LEU A 121 28.14 24.52 7.96
C LEU A 121 27.66 23.57 6.85
N GLN A 122 28.08 23.77 5.60
CA GLN A 122 27.79 22.82 4.52
C GLN A 122 28.37 21.44 4.86
N LEU A 123 29.61 21.39 5.32
CA LEU A 123 30.29 20.13 5.64
C LEU A 123 29.59 19.40 6.81
N ASP A 124 29.14 20.14 7.82
CA ASP A 124 28.36 19.58 8.94
C ASP A 124 26.99 19.06 8.47
N ILE A 125 26.28 19.82 7.62
CA ILE A 125 25.01 19.39 7.02
C ILE A 125 25.22 18.14 6.15
N ASN A 126 26.28 18.09 5.35
CA ASN A 126 26.60 16.92 4.51
C ASN A 126 26.89 15.68 5.37
N ASN A 127 27.68 15.83 6.43
CA ASN A 127 27.98 14.72 7.36
C ASN A 127 26.75 14.23 8.09
N PHE A 128 25.89 15.14 8.55
CA PHE A 128 24.61 14.79 9.16
C PHE A 128 23.72 14.02 8.17
N THR A 129 23.62 14.52 6.94
CA THR A 129 22.86 13.89 5.85
C THR A 129 23.39 12.50 5.53
N ALA A 130 24.71 12.32 5.46
CA ALA A 130 25.34 11.04 5.20
C ALA A 130 25.09 10.04 6.34
N GLY A 131 25.18 10.49 7.60
CA GLY A 131 24.86 9.68 8.76
C GLY A 131 23.41 9.19 8.75
N LEU A 132 22.47 10.11 8.50
CA LEU A 132 21.05 9.80 8.43
C LEU A 132 20.70 8.84 7.28
N THR A 133 21.30 9.05 6.10
CA THR A 133 21.10 8.17 4.92
C THR A 133 21.67 6.78 5.18
N THR A 134 22.85 6.68 5.79
CA THR A 134 23.46 5.40 6.13
C THR A 134 22.60 4.64 7.16
N ALA A 135 22.09 5.34 8.18
CA ALA A 135 21.19 4.74 9.16
C ALA A 135 19.90 4.21 8.50
N ALA A 136 19.29 4.99 7.60
CA ALA A 136 18.09 4.58 6.87
C ALA A 136 18.33 3.32 6.01
N ILE A 137 19.47 3.26 5.31
CA ILE A 137 19.84 2.08 4.51
C ILE A 137 20.04 0.84 5.41
N MET A 138 20.69 1.00 6.55
CA MET A 138 20.92 -0.10 7.50
C MET A 138 19.61 -0.61 8.13
N GLU A 139 18.72 0.30 8.51
CA GLU A 139 17.39 -0.06 9.02
C GLU A 139 16.59 -0.81 7.95
N HIS A 140 16.57 -0.28 6.72
CA HIS A 140 15.92 -0.91 5.59
C HIS A 140 16.48 -2.33 5.37
N ALA A 141 17.80 -2.48 5.29
CA ALA A 141 18.49 -3.77 5.15
C ALA A 141 18.15 -4.76 6.26
N TYR A 142 18.13 -4.29 7.51
CA TYR A 142 17.80 -5.11 8.67
C TYR A 142 16.36 -5.60 8.62
N MET A 143 15.41 -4.71 8.33
CA MET A 143 14.00 -5.07 8.19
C MET A 143 13.75 -6.02 7.02
N GLU A 144 14.44 -5.82 5.90
CA GLU A 144 14.40 -6.67 4.70
C GLU A 144 14.82 -8.09 5.05
N THR A 145 16.00 -8.22 5.67
CA THR A 145 16.61 -9.50 6.01
C THR A 145 15.80 -10.26 7.04
N ARG A 146 15.27 -9.56 8.06
CA ARG A 146 14.38 -10.17 9.05
C ARG A 146 13.08 -10.71 8.41
N ARG A 147 12.61 -10.07 7.33
CA ARG A 147 11.36 -10.44 6.64
C ARG A 147 11.55 -11.54 5.61
N LYS A 148 12.55 -11.40 4.73
CA LYS A 148 12.79 -12.28 3.56
C LYS A 148 13.82 -13.38 3.83
N GLY A 149 14.64 -13.23 4.86
CA GLY A 149 15.75 -14.14 5.16
C GLY A 149 17.03 -13.87 4.35
N PHE A 150 17.04 -12.87 3.47
CA PHE A 150 18.21 -12.45 2.69
C PHE A 150 18.22 -10.92 2.50
N PHE A 151 19.40 -10.37 2.19
CA PHE A 151 19.57 -8.95 1.90
C PHE A 151 19.15 -8.64 0.45
N ASP A 152 18.40 -7.57 0.25
CA ASP A 152 18.10 -7.10 -1.10
C ASP A 152 19.35 -6.55 -1.80
N ILE A 153 19.41 -6.76 -3.12
CA ILE A 153 20.55 -6.35 -3.96
C ILE A 153 20.73 -4.82 -4.02
N GLU A 154 19.68 -4.08 -3.66
CA GLU A 154 19.58 -2.61 -3.67
C GLU A 154 20.58 -1.94 -2.70
N ILE A 155 21.06 -2.67 -1.70
CA ILE A 155 22.04 -2.17 -0.71
C ILE A 155 23.47 -2.16 -1.29
N LEU A 156 23.78 -3.02 -2.28
CA LEU A 156 25.14 -3.16 -2.79
C LEU A 156 25.69 -1.90 -3.47
N PRO A 157 24.94 -1.21 -4.37
CA PRO A 157 25.37 0.06 -4.92
C PRO A 157 25.57 1.13 -3.85
N ALA A 158 24.73 1.14 -2.81
CA ALA A 158 24.82 2.11 -1.73
C ALA A 158 26.09 1.93 -0.89
N LEU A 159 26.49 0.68 -0.60
CA LEU A 159 27.75 0.38 0.08
C LEU A 159 28.97 0.83 -0.76
N TYR A 160 28.92 0.67 -2.07
CA TYR A 160 29.98 1.14 -2.97
C TYR A 160 30.07 2.68 -2.97
N LEU A 161 28.93 3.37 -3.02
CA LEU A 161 28.86 4.83 -3.02
C LEU A 161 29.21 5.45 -1.66
N LEU A 162 29.05 4.72 -0.55
CA LEU A 162 29.53 5.15 0.77
C LEU A 162 31.05 5.36 0.77
N LYS A 163 31.80 4.49 0.09
CA LYS A 163 33.25 4.66 -0.11
C LYS A 163 33.56 5.95 -0.89
N SER A 164 32.77 6.26 -1.91
CA SER A 164 32.89 7.51 -2.68
C SER A 164 32.60 8.73 -1.82
N TYR A 165 31.60 8.66 -0.92
CA TYR A 165 31.33 9.71 0.05
C TYR A 165 32.49 9.93 1.02
N MET A 166 33.07 8.86 1.58
CA MET A 166 34.20 8.99 2.50
C MET A 166 35.41 9.68 1.86
N ALA A 167 35.61 9.51 0.55
CA ALA A 167 36.67 10.18 -0.19
C ALA A 167 36.36 11.65 -0.52
N ASN A 168 35.15 11.95 -0.99
CA ASN A 168 34.84 13.24 -1.63
C ASN A 168 33.81 14.11 -0.88
N ARG A 169 33.21 13.59 0.20
CA ARG A 169 32.16 14.24 1.03
C ARG A 169 31.04 14.92 0.22
N SER A 170 30.73 14.34 -0.94
CA SER A 170 29.80 14.94 -1.91
C SER A 170 28.35 14.57 -1.59
N VAL A 171 27.48 15.59 -1.55
CA VAL A 171 26.01 15.42 -1.42
C VAL A 171 25.44 14.60 -2.56
N VAL A 172 26.01 14.72 -3.76
CA VAL A 172 25.58 13.95 -4.94
C VAL A 172 25.79 12.45 -4.72
N ALA A 173 26.89 12.05 -4.07
CA ALA A 173 27.11 10.65 -3.72
C ALA A 173 26.05 10.14 -2.73
N ILE A 174 25.64 10.98 -1.76
CA ILE A 174 24.57 10.65 -0.82
C ILE A 174 23.22 10.54 -1.53
N ALA A 175 22.91 11.45 -2.45
CA ALA A 175 21.69 11.41 -3.26
C ALA A 175 21.62 10.13 -4.11
N LEU A 176 22.74 9.73 -4.73
CA LEU A 176 22.80 8.50 -5.51
C LEU A 176 22.62 7.26 -4.62
N MET A 177 23.24 7.22 -3.43
CA MET A 177 23.00 6.13 -2.45
C MET A 177 21.52 5.99 -2.11
N TRP A 178 20.87 7.13 -1.85
CA TRP A 178 19.46 7.17 -1.50
C TRP A 178 18.59 6.71 -2.67
N LEU A 179 18.85 7.20 -3.89
CA LEU A 179 18.10 6.81 -5.09
C LEU A 179 18.26 5.34 -5.44
N THR A 180 19.45 4.74 -5.29
CA THR A 180 19.64 3.32 -5.60
C THR A 180 18.95 2.39 -4.61
N THR A 181 18.81 2.81 -3.35
CA THR A 181 18.15 2.00 -2.30
C THR A 181 16.65 2.25 -2.26
N PHE A 182 16.20 3.49 -2.45
CA PHE A 182 14.81 3.87 -2.20
C PHE A 182 14.07 4.37 -3.45
N GLY A 183 14.78 4.67 -4.54
CA GLY A 183 14.16 5.22 -5.75
C GLY A 183 13.13 4.29 -6.37
N ARG A 184 13.30 2.96 -6.25
CA ARG A 184 12.31 1.98 -6.71
C ARG A 184 10.99 2.10 -5.95
N HIS A 185 11.05 2.39 -4.65
CA HIS A 185 9.87 2.63 -3.81
C HIS A 185 9.15 3.96 -4.13
N LEU A 186 9.69 4.79 -5.03
CA LEU A 186 9.00 5.96 -5.58
C LEU A 186 8.27 5.69 -6.90
N VAL A 187 8.58 4.58 -7.57
CA VAL A 187 8.13 4.28 -8.94
C VAL A 187 7.20 3.07 -8.98
N LEU A 188 7.35 2.14 -8.04
CA LEU A 188 6.48 0.97 -7.93
C LEU A 188 5.21 1.31 -7.16
N ASN A 189 4.30 2.01 -7.85
CA ASN A 189 2.92 2.13 -7.44
C ASN A 189 2.10 0.99 -8.06
N ASN A 190 2.34 -0.24 -7.61
CA ASN A 190 1.45 -1.37 -7.90
C ASN A 190 0.44 -1.59 -6.77
N PHE A 191 0.10 -0.54 -6.03
CA PHE A 191 -1.11 -0.59 -5.21
C PHE A 191 -2.30 -0.37 -6.13
N SER A 192 -2.94 -1.45 -6.55
CA SER A 192 -4.33 -1.37 -6.99
C SER A 192 -5.21 -1.18 -5.75
N ASN A 193 -5.02 -0.03 -5.08
CA ASN A 193 -5.91 0.42 -4.03
C ASN A 193 -7.22 0.75 -4.73
N LYS A 194 -8.21 -0.14 -4.60
CA LYS A 194 -9.53 0.09 -5.17
C LYS A 194 -10.45 0.62 -4.09
N GLU A 195 -11.08 1.75 -4.32
CA GLU A 195 -12.24 2.15 -3.52
C GLU A 195 -13.47 1.38 -4.01
N VAL A 196 -13.98 0.54 -3.14
CA VAL A 196 -15.21 -0.22 -3.37
C VAL A 196 -16.34 0.52 -2.68
N ARG A 197 -17.24 1.11 -3.47
CA ARG A 197 -18.47 1.78 -3.02
C ARG A 197 -19.65 0.84 -3.26
N ILE A 198 -20.45 0.65 -2.23
CA ILE A 198 -21.61 -0.23 -2.30
C ILE A 198 -22.86 0.61 -2.23
N TYR A 199 -23.74 0.44 -3.22
CA TYR A 199 -25.06 1.04 -3.27
C TYR A 199 -26.11 -0.05 -3.06
N ARG A 200 -27.10 0.23 -2.20
CA ARG A 200 -28.26 -0.65 -2.01
C ARG A 200 -29.44 -0.11 -2.79
N LEU A 201 -29.88 -0.85 -3.79
CA LEU A 201 -31.07 -0.56 -4.58
C LEU A 201 -32.23 -1.42 -4.10
N LYS A 202 -33.42 -0.84 -4.01
CA LYS A 202 -34.65 -1.59 -3.72
C LYS A 202 -35.37 -1.84 -5.04
N SER A 203 -35.56 -3.10 -5.39
CA SER A 203 -36.34 -3.48 -6.57
C SER A 203 -37.85 -3.33 -6.29
N ASP A 204 -38.63 -3.20 -7.35
CA ASP A 204 -40.09 -3.05 -7.32
C ASP A 204 -40.78 -4.23 -6.62
N ASN A 205 -40.15 -5.41 -6.61
CA ASN A 205 -40.60 -6.62 -5.90
C ASN A 205 -40.19 -6.64 -4.41
N GLY A 206 -39.70 -5.52 -3.86
CA GLY A 206 -39.35 -5.35 -2.44
C GLY A 206 -38.01 -5.97 -2.03
N LYS A 207 -37.31 -6.66 -2.94
CA LYS A 207 -35.98 -7.24 -2.69
C LYS A 207 -34.89 -6.18 -2.84
N PHE A 208 -33.82 -6.32 -2.05
CA PHE A 208 -32.64 -5.45 -2.16
C PHE A 208 -31.62 -6.07 -3.12
N HIS A 209 -31.06 -5.25 -3.99
CA HIS A 209 -29.90 -5.58 -4.81
C HIS A 209 -28.74 -4.68 -4.43
N TYR A 210 -27.52 -5.23 -4.45
CA TYR A 210 -26.32 -4.46 -4.21
C TYR A 210 -25.60 -4.23 -5.53
N VAL A 211 -25.30 -2.96 -5.79
CA VAL A 211 -24.44 -2.54 -6.90
C VAL A 211 -23.12 -2.11 -6.30
N VAL A 212 -22.06 -2.74 -6.77
CA VAL A 212 -20.69 -2.40 -6.38
C VAL A 212 -20.11 -1.50 -7.48
N ASP A 213 -19.64 -0.32 -7.09
CA ASP A 213 -18.86 0.61 -7.89
C ASP A 213 -17.40 0.52 -7.43
N VAL A 214 -16.52 0.10 -8.32
CA VAL A 214 -15.10 -0.12 -8.03
C VAL A 214 -14.31 0.94 -8.78
N LYS A 215 -13.59 1.78 -8.04
CA LYS A 215 -12.77 2.87 -8.59
C LYS A 215 -11.36 2.77 -8.07
N ASP A 216 -10.39 3.24 -8.84
CA ASP A 216 -9.05 3.42 -8.30
C ASP A 216 -9.07 4.50 -7.20
N ASP A 217 -8.49 4.19 -6.04
CA ASP A 217 -8.38 5.11 -4.92
C ASP A 217 -7.16 6.01 -5.10
N ASN A 218 -7.40 7.20 -5.67
CA ASN A 218 -6.38 8.22 -5.93
C ASN A 218 -6.03 9.06 -4.67
N SER A 219 -6.27 8.56 -3.46
CA SER A 219 -5.91 9.28 -2.24
C SER A 219 -4.40 9.26 -1.98
N ILE A 220 -3.86 10.41 -1.57
CA ILE A 220 -2.44 10.55 -1.21
C ILE A 220 -2.29 10.20 0.26
N GLU A 221 -1.68 9.06 0.57
CA GLU A 221 -1.38 8.65 1.95
C GLU A 221 0.12 8.71 2.25
N ASN A 222 0.97 8.46 1.25
CA ASN A 222 2.42 8.41 1.41
C ASN A 222 3.18 9.22 0.35
N LEU A 223 4.51 9.32 0.52
CA LEU A 223 5.39 10.04 -0.41
C LEU A 223 5.34 9.47 -1.83
N SER A 224 5.21 8.15 -1.99
CA SER A 224 5.04 7.53 -3.32
C SER A 224 3.78 8.06 -4.00
N ASP A 225 2.63 7.96 -3.33
CA ASP A 225 1.34 8.46 -3.86
C ASP A 225 1.42 9.93 -4.27
N LEU A 226 2.15 10.75 -3.52
CA LEU A 226 2.37 12.16 -3.86
C LEU A 226 3.19 12.32 -5.15
N ILE A 227 4.27 11.56 -5.31
CA ILE A 227 5.09 11.59 -6.53
C ILE A 227 4.29 11.08 -7.72
N ASP A 228 3.56 9.99 -7.55
CA ASP A 228 2.69 9.45 -8.59
C ASP A 228 1.62 10.45 -9.01
N HIS A 229 0.99 11.12 -8.05
CA HIS A 229 0.01 12.15 -8.33
C HIS A 229 0.60 13.34 -9.11
N ILE A 230 1.82 13.78 -8.79
CA ILE A 230 2.45 14.93 -9.43
C ILE A 230 3.00 14.60 -10.82
N PHE A 231 3.65 13.44 -10.98
CA PHE A 231 4.44 13.13 -12.17
C PHE A 231 3.78 12.12 -13.12
N PHE A 232 2.88 11.26 -12.63
CA PHE A 232 2.36 10.12 -13.38
C PHE A 232 0.83 10.12 -13.55
N SER A 233 0.09 10.96 -12.81
CA SER A 233 -1.39 11.06 -12.89
C SER A 233 -1.94 11.37 -14.28
N ASN A 234 -1.18 12.05 -15.13
CA ASN A 234 -1.58 12.36 -16.51
C ASN A 234 -1.54 11.17 -17.49
N ARG A 235 -1.05 9.98 -17.08
CA ARG A 235 -1.00 8.78 -17.95
C ARG A 235 -2.24 7.90 -17.86
N ALA A 236 -2.99 7.96 -16.77
CA ALA A 236 -4.29 7.33 -16.68
C ALA A 236 -5.33 8.30 -17.24
N GLY A 237 -5.67 8.14 -18.51
CA GLY A 237 -6.87 8.79 -19.05
C GLY A 237 -8.06 8.49 -18.14
N ASN A 238 -8.96 9.47 -18.00
CA ASN A 238 -10.28 9.40 -17.37
C ASN A 238 -11.20 8.33 -18.00
N GLU A 239 -10.73 7.11 -18.22
CA GLU A 239 -11.62 5.96 -18.39
C GLU A 239 -12.01 5.52 -17.00
N SER A 240 -13.23 5.87 -16.61
CA SER A 240 -13.88 5.28 -15.47
C SER A 240 -13.95 3.77 -15.72
N ASP A 241 -13.03 2.98 -15.15
CA ASP A 241 -13.09 1.52 -15.15
C ASP A 241 -14.17 1.04 -14.14
N ASP A 242 -15.33 1.72 -14.20
CA ASP A 242 -16.50 1.51 -13.36
C ASP A 242 -17.06 0.12 -13.69
N LYS A 243 -16.60 -0.89 -12.95
CA LYS A 243 -17.12 -2.25 -13.06
C LYS A 243 -18.33 -2.42 -12.14
N TYR A 244 -19.51 -2.33 -12.73
CA TYR A 244 -20.76 -2.63 -12.04
C TYR A 244 -20.95 -4.15 -11.92
N ILE A 245 -20.81 -4.67 -10.70
CA ILE A 245 -21.12 -6.08 -10.42
C ILE A 245 -22.46 -6.13 -9.67
N ALA A 246 -23.47 -6.75 -10.30
CA ALA A 246 -24.74 -7.04 -9.66
C ALA A 246 -24.59 -8.29 -8.80
N LEU A 247 -24.62 -8.12 -7.48
CA LEU A 247 -24.66 -9.25 -6.55
C LEU A 247 -26.13 -9.72 -6.43
N LYS A 248 -26.40 -10.96 -6.85
CA LYS A 248 -27.72 -11.61 -6.78
C LYS A 248 -28.02 -12.16 -5.40
#